data_AF-A0A1J3FGS3-F1
#
_entry.id   AF-A0A1J3FGS3-F1
#
_cell.length_a   1.000
_cell.length_b   1.000
_cell.length_c   1.000
_cell.angle_alpha   90.00
_cell.angle_beta   90.00
_cell.angle_gamma   90.00
#
_symmetry.space_group_name_H-M   'P 1'
#
loop_
_entity.id
_entity.type
_entity.pdbx_description
1 polymer ?
#
loop_
_entity_poly.entity_id
_entity_poly.type
_entity_poly.pdbx_seq_one_letter_code
_entity_poly.pdbx_strand_id
1 'polypeptide(L)'
;AFPMGTEWGQLDDLYEFNWDFTNLEEALEEDGKLYGKKVYVFGCAESHLVTYKNENKTVLVPTVVCVESSIPPSDKIGISSVEGKEPEITPMKVMKMAWDPYIPLDKRDRQVDRMNFQIYILACTQRRSALKHLKEDRVKKFNYCLPYINNPFKEDETEQSTVVQITFPSELPVVCEYDWAVDNLEELADDLIKEGLLVDQKDEFQEFVKEQVEKAKKANGEAEEAREKAK
;
A
#
# COMPACT_ATOMS: atom_id res chain seq x y z
N ALA A 1 -15.52 14.71 -1.64
CA ALA A 1 -14.65 13.79 -0.87
C ALA A 1 -13.53 14.59 -0.21
N PHE A 2 -12.95 14.10 0.89
CA PHE A 2 -11.75 14.72 1.48
C PHE A 2 -10.53 14.28 0.65
N PRO A 3 -9.72 15.21 0.11
CA PRO A 3 -8.53 14.84 -0.66
C PRO A 3 -7.47 14.36 0.34
N MET A 4 -7.31 13.04 0.42
CA MET A 4 -6.37 12.41 1.34
C MET A 4 -4.94 12.73 0.96
N GLY A 5 -4.09 12.88 1.97
CA GLY A 5 -2.69 13.24 1.73
C GLY A 5 -2.49 14.70 1.30
N THR A 6 -3.54 15.53 1.32
CA THR A 6 -3.41 16.97 1.10
C THR A 6 -3.18 17.68 2.42
N GLU A 7 -2.17 18.56 2.44
CA GLU A 7 -1.89 19.35 3.63
C GLU A 7 -3.06 20.24 4.00
N TRP A 8 -3.43 20.23 5.28
CA TRP A 8 -4.56 21.02 5.77
C TRP A 8 -4.45 22.51 5.43
N GLY A 9 -3.25 23.08 5.52
CA GLY A 9 -2.98 24.48 5.20
C GLY A 9 -3.19 24.83 3.72
N GLN A 10 -3.14 23.83 2.83
CA GLN A 10 -3.25 23.99 1.39
C GLN A 10 -4.64 23.61 0.85
N LEU A 11 -5.56 23.16 1.71
CA LEU A 11 -6.90 22.77 1.27
C LEU A 11 -7.69 23.93 0.65
N ASP A 12 -7.45 25.16 1.08
CA ASP A 12 -8.11 26.33 0.48
C ASP A 12 -7.55 26.63 -0.92
N ASP A 13 -6.28 26.30 -1.19
CA ASP A 13 -5.64 26.50 -2.49
C ASP A 13 -6.27 25.60 -3.57
N LEU A 14 -6.80 24.43 -3.19
CA LEU A 14 -7.58 23.58 -4.10
C LEU A 14 -8.83 24.27 -4.65
N TYR A 15 -9.40 25.24 -3.92
CA TYR A 15 -10.58 25.98 -4.37
C TYR A 15 -10.23 27.28 -5.10
N GLU A 16 -8.94 27.56 -5.35
CA GLU A 16 -8.52 28.72 -6.15
C GLU A 16 -9.06 28.62 -7.59
N PHE A 17 -9.23 27.40 -8.10
CA PHE A 17 -9.69 27.13 -9.46
C PHE A 17 -11.04 26.40 -9.45
N ASN A 18 -11.84 26.66 -10.50
CA ASN A 18 -13.05 25.91 -10.78
C ASN A 18 -12.69 24.63 -11.53
N TRP A 19 -12.30 23.60 -10.79
CA TRP A 19 -12.01 22.29 -11.36
C TRP A 19 -13.25 21.64 -11.94
N ASP A 20 -13.15 21.18 -13.18
CA ASP A 20 -14.19 20.43 -13.87
C ASP A 20 -13.89 18.93 -13.79
N PHE A 21 -14.84 18.17 -13.23
CA PHE A 21 -14.77 16.72 -13.08
C PHE A 21 -15.84 16.00 -13.91
N THR A 22 -16.44 16.68 -14.89
CA THR A 22 -17.48 16.09 -15.77
C THR A 22 -17.01 14.78 -16.40
N ASN A 23 -15.75 14.69 -16.81
CA ASN A 23 -15.15 13.47 -17.35
C ASN A 23 -15.13 12.28 -16.36
N LEU A 24 -14.97 12.55 -15.06
CA LEU A 24 -15.04 11.54 -14.02
C LEU A 24 -16.49 11.08 -13.82
N GLU A 25 -17.43 12.02 -13.80
CA GLU A 25 -18.86 11.73 -13.66
C GLU A 25 -19.34 10.87 -14.82
N GLU A 26 -19.03 11.26 -16.07
CA GLU A 26 -19.31 10.49 -17.29
C GLU A 26 -18.68 9.08 -17.26
N ALA A 27 -17.51 8.93 -16.63
CA ALA A 27 -16.88 7.61 -16.52
C ALA A 27 -17.61 6.69 -15.54
N LEU A 28 -18.21 7.24 -14.46
CA LEU A 28 -18.86 6.50 -13.38
C LEU A 28 -20.36 6.25 -13.62
N GLU A 29 -21.01 7.07 -14.45
CA GLU A 29 -22.44 7.01 -14.76
C GLU A 29 -22.77 6.06 -15.93
N GLU A 30 -24.06 5.90 -16.27
CA GLU A 30 -24.54 4.97 -17.29
C GLU A 30 -23.80 5.15 -18.63
N ASP A 31 -23.46 4.05 -19.29
CA ASP A 31 -22.60 3.98 -20.49
C ASP A 31 -21.12 4.40 -20.27
N GLY A 32 -20.75 4.81 -19.06
CA GLY A 32 -19.37 5.13 -18.67
C GLY A 32 -18.45 3.92 -18.58
N LYS A 33 -17.14 4.13 -18.80
CA LYS A 33 -16.13 3.05 -18.78
C LYS A 33 -16.06 2.31 -17.44
N LEU A 34 -16.36 2.98 -16.33
CA LEU A 34 -16.32 2.44 -14.98
C LEU A 34 -17.72 2.03 -14.46
N TYR A 35 -18.77 2.23 -15.27
CA TYR A 35 -20.12 1.86 -14.91
C TYR A 35 -20.29 0.36 -14.70
N GLY A 36 -21.04 -0.02 -13.66
CA GLY A 36 -21.33 -1.42 -13.34
C GLY A 36 -20.14 -2.25 -12.86
N LYS A 37 -18.93 -1.66 -12.80
CA LYS A 37 -17.73 -2.28 -12.24
C LYS A 37 -17.64 -2.00 -10.75
N LYS A 38 -16.89 -2.86 -10.05
CA LYS A 38 -16.55 -2.65 -8.64
C LYS A 38 -15.35 -1.70 -8.55
N VAL A 39 -15.59 -0.45 -8.16
CA VAL A 39 -14.61 0.64 -8.22
C VAL A 39 -14.47 1.32 -6.86
N TYR A 40 -13.23 1.61 -6.49
CA TYR A 40 -12.89 2.35 -5.27
C TYR A 40 -12.20 3.65 -5.64
N VAL A 41 -12.73 4.75 -5.14
CA VAL A 41 -12.37 6.10 -5.55
C VAL A 41 -11.84 6.86 -4.34
N PHE A 42 -10.70 7.52 -4.49
CA PHE A 42 -10.20 8.43 -3.45
C PHE A 42 -9.57 9.65 -4.10
N GLY A 43 -9.74 10.80 -3.45
CA GLY A 43 -9.11 12.04 -3.86
C GLY A 43 -7.75 12.20 -3.20
N CYS A 44 -6.82 12.83 -3.89
CA CYS A 44 -5.57 13.37 -3.39
C CYS A 44 -5.31 14.74 -4.04
N ALA A 45 -4.14 15.32 -3.81
CA ALA A 45 -3.72 16.51 -4.51
C ALA A 45 -2.24 16.43 -4.88
N GLU A 46 -1.90 16.93 -6.05
CA GLU A 46 -0.56 16.90 -6.61
C GLU A 46 -0.07 18.32 -6.89
N SER A 47 1.14 18.63 -6.42
CA SER A 47 1.76 19.93 -6.61
C SER A 47 2.46 19.99 -7.95
N HIS A 48 2.07 20.95 -8.79
CA HIS A 48 2.62 21.14 -10.13
C HIS A 48 3.27 22.52 -10.25
N LEU A 49 4.49 22.56 -10.81
CA LEU A 49 5.13 23.81 -11.19
C LEU A 49 4.65 24.22 -12.58
N VAL A 50 3.91 25.32 -12.67
CA VAL A 50 3.35 25.82 -13.92
C VAL A 50 3.98 27.18 -14.25
N THR A 51 4.46 27.34 -15.47
CA THR A 51 4.94 28.64 -15.96
C THR A 51 3.79 29.39 -16.62
N TYR A 52 3.44 30.56 -16.08
CA TYR A 52 2.41 31.44 -16.63
C TYR A 52 2.95 32.87 -16.71
N LYS A 53 2.87 33.50 -17.89
CA LYS A 53 3.39 34.87 -18.12
C LYS A 53 4.84 35.08 -17.66
N ASN A 54 5.72 34.10 -17.91
CA ASN A 54 7.14 34.09 -17.51
C ASN A 54 7.38 34.03 -15.98
N GLU A 55 6.35 33.76 -15.18
CA GLU A 55 6.48 33.48 -13.76
C GLU A 55 6.19 32.01 -13.48
N ASN A 56 6.97 31.41 -12.58
CA ASN A 56 6.72 30.06 -12.11
C ASN A 56 5.80 30.11 -10.89
N LYS A 57 4.64 29.45 -10.99
CA LYS A 57 3.70 29.31 -9.89
C LYS A 57 3.53 27.82 -9.57
N THR A 58 3.60 27.49 -8.29
CA THR A 58 3.19 26.17 -7.80
C THR A 58 1.68 26.15 -7.68
N VAL A 59 1.03 25.21 -8.36
CA VAL A 59 -0.42 25.00 -8.34
C VAL A 59 -0.70 23.65 -7.75
N LEU A 60 -1.59 23.59 -6.77
CA LEU A 60 -2.07 22.35 -6.21
C LEU A 60 -3.27 21.85 -7.05
N VAL A 61 -3.08 20.72 -7.72
CA VAL A 61 -4.07 20.12 -8.62
C VAL A 61 -4.79 18.98 -7.88
N PRO A 62 -6.12 19.01 -7.74
CA PRO A 62 -6.85 17.88 -7.18
C PRO A 62 -6.82 16.71 -8.15
N THR A 63 -6.43 15.55 -7.66
CA THR A 63 -6.35 14.31 -8.43
C THR A 63 -7.32 13.31 -7.83
N VAL A 64 -8.05 12.59 -8.68
CA VAL A 64 -8.96 11.53 -8.25
C VAL A 64 -8.49 10.21 -8.83
N VAL A 65 -8.23 9.24 -7.95
CA VAL A 65 -7.78 7.91 -8.31
C VAL A 65 -8.96 6.95 -8.25
N CYS A 66 -9.20 6.22 -9.34
CA CYS A 66 -10.21 5.18 -9.43
C CYS A 66 -9.53 3.82 -9.60
N VAL A 67 -9.81 2.89 -8.69
CA VAL A 67 -9.26 1.53 -8.69
C VAL A 67 -10.40 0.55 -8.95
N GLU A 68 -10.41 -0.06 -10.13
CA GLU A 68 -11.28 -1.20 -10.42
C GLU A 68 -10.71 -2.46 -9.75
N SER A 69 -11.49 -3.07 -8.86
CA SER A 69 -11.06 -4.28 -8.14
C SER A 69 -12.27 -5.09 -7.68
N SER A 70 -12.26 -6.41 -7.92
CA SER A 70 -13.23 -7.34 -7.34
C SER A 70 -13.07 -7.45 -5.80
N ILE A 71 -11.85 -7.23 -5.31
CA ILE A 71 -11.48 -7.31 -3.90
C ILE A 71 -11.67 -5.95 -3.25
N PRO A 72 -12.38 -5.85 -2.11
CA PRO A 72 -12.46 -4.60 -1.38
C PRO A 72 -11.09 -4.17 -0.86
N PRO A 73 -10.73 -2.87 -0.97
CA PRO A 73 -9.58 -2.32 -0.28
C PRO A 73 -9.72 -2.54 1.21
N SER A 74 -8.58 -2.53 1.92
CA SER A 74 -8.61 -2.70 3.36
C SER A 74 -9.39 -1.56 4.05
N ASP A 75 -9.80 -1.82 5.29
CA ASP A 75 -10.34 -0.83 6.21
C ASP A 75 -9.24 -0.07 6.98
N LYS A 76 -8.03 -0.01 6.41
CA LYS A 76 -6.83 0.60 6.98
C LYS A 76 -6.30 1.73 6.10
N ILE A 77 -5.58 2.64 6.73
CA ILE A 77 -4.87 3.77 6.14
C ILE A 77 -3.39 3.56 6.40
N GLY A 78 -2.57 3.75 5.37
CA GLY A 78 -1.14 3.92 5.53
C GLY A 78 -0.83 5.39 5.78
N ILE A 79 -0.04 5.68 6.80
CA ILE A 79 0.46 7.03 7.06
C ILE A 79 1.94 7.01 6.76
N SER A 80 2.35 7.62 5.66
CA SER A 80 3.76 7.68 5.28
C SER A 80 4.54 8.65 6.18
N SER A 81 5.78 8.28 6.52
CA SER A 81 6.71 9.17 7.21
C SER A 81 7.68 9.77 6.21
N VAL A 82 7.92 11.08 6.30
CA VAL A 82 8.92 11.80 5.50
C VAL A 82 10.35 11.29 5.79
N GLU A 83 10.56 10.63 6.93
CA GLU A 83 11.86 10.12 7.38
C GLU A 83 12.21 8.71 6.85
N GLY A 84 11.46 8.19 5.86
CA GLY A 84 11.76 6.88 5.26
C GLY A 84 11.49 5.67 6.17
N LYS A 85 10.76 5.87 7.28
CA LYS A 85 10.24 4.77 8.11
C LYS A 85 9.10 4.07 7.39
N GLU A 86 8.93 2.78 7.67
CA GLU A 86 7.76 2.03 7.21
C GLU A 86 6.46 2.78 7.55
N PRO A 87 5.47 2.77 6.63
CA PRO A 87 4.23 3.49 6.83
C PRO A 87 3.49 2.95 8.07
N GLU A 88 3.03 3.84 8.94
CA GLU A 88 2.19 3.47 10.08
C GLU A 88 0.82 3.03 9.53
N ILE A 89 0.46 1.76 9.73
CA ILE A 89 -0.84 1.23 9.30
C ILE A 89 -1.86 1.42 10.45
N THR A 90 -2.90 2.23 10.20
CA THR A 90 -3.93 2.56 11.19
C THR A 90 -5.33 2.22 10.68
N PRO A 91 -6.24 1.67 11.52
CA PRO A 91 -7.64 1.46 11.12
C PRO A 91 -8.34 2.76 10.74
N MET A 92 -9.09 2.78 9.63
CA MET A 92 -9.83 3.94 9.12
C MET A 92 -10.75 4.57 10.18
N LYS A 93 -11.36 3.75 11.04
CA LYS A 93 -12.24 4.22 12.14
C LYS A 93 -11.55 5.19 13.10
N VAL A 94 -10.25 5.03 13.34
CA VAL A 94 -9.45 5.91 14.21
C VAL A 94 -9.28 7.29 13.57
N MET A 95 -9.11 7.32 12.25
CA MET A 95 -9.01 8.53 11.43
C MET A 95 -10.38 9.10 11.04
N LYS A 96 -11.49 8.45 11.45
CA LYS A 96 -12.87 8.77 11.04
C LYS A 96 -13.04 8.76 9.53
N MET A 97 -12.44 7.77 8.89
CA MET A 97 -12.57 7.50 7.47
C MET A 97 -13.41 6.24 7.24
N ALA A 98 -14.04 6.15 6.08
CA ALA A 98 -14.76 4.98 5.62
C ALA A 98 -14.89 4.99 4.10
N TRP A 99 -15.06 3.80 3.51
CA TRP A 99 -15.54 3.64 2.15
C TRP A 99 -17.07 3.83 2.15
N ASP A 100 -17.52 4.95 1.62
CA ASP A 100 -18.94 5.27 1.50
C ASP A 100 -19.41 5.00 0.05
N PRO A 101 -20.64 4.51 -0.17
CA PRO A 101 -21.14 4.33 -1.53
C PRO A 101 -21.19 5.66 -2.29
N TYR A 102 -20.77 5.65 -3.56
CA TYR A 102 -20.96 6.81 -4.44
C TYR A 102 -22.44 6.97 -4.79
N ILE A 103 -22.96 8.18 -4.57
CA ILE A 103 -24.31 8.55 -4.93
C ILE A 103 -24.24 9.54 -6.11
N PRO A 104 -24.67 9.12 -7.32
CA PRO A 104 -24.76 9.99 -8.49
C PRO A 104 -25.55 11.27 -8.20
N LEU A 105 -25.18 12.38 -8.83
CA LEU A 105 -25.74 13.70 -8.55
C LEU A 105 -27.26 13.74 -8.71
N ASP A 106 -27.77 13.16 -9.79
CA ASP A 106 -29.20 13.05 -10.15
C ASP A 106 -30.03 12.22 -9.14
N LYS A 107 -29.35 11.45 -8.28
CA LYS A 107 -29.93 10.47 -7.37
C LYS A 107 -29.78 10.81 -5.89
N ARG A 108 -29.12 11.93 -5.54
CA ARG A 108 -28.86 12.32 -4.14
C ARG A 108 -30.11 12.54 -3.29
N ASP A 109 -31.25 12.86 -3.91
CA ASP A 109 -32.52 13.07 -3.20
C ASP A 109 -33.36 11.79 -3.03
N ARG A 110 -32.90 10.63 -3.55
CA ARG A 110 -33.64 9.35 -3.48
C ARG A 110 -33.24 8.54 -2.25
N GLN A 111 -34.11 7.62 -1.82
CA GLN A 111 -33.78 6.65 -0.77
C GLN A 111 -32.60 5.77 -1.22
N VAL A 112 -31.44 6.05 -0.64
CA VAL A 112 -30.13 5.43 -0.91
C VAL A 112 -30.15 3.91 -0.65
N ASP A 113 -30.98 3.45 0.30
CA ASP A 113 -31.03 2.04 0.75
C ASP A 113 -31.44 1.02 -0.32
N ARG A 114 -32.02 1.45 -1.44
CA ARG A 114 -32.50 0.55 -2.52
C ARG A 114 -31.53 0.41 -3.69
N MET A 115 -30.36 1.03 -3.63
CA MET A 115 -29.39 1.02 -4.73
C MET A 115 -28.31 -0.03 -4.51
N ASN A 116 -28.01 -0.79 -5.57
CA ASN A 116 -26.86 -1.67 -5.60
C ASN A 116 -25.61 -0.84 -5.97
N PHE A 117 -24.85 -0.41 -4.96
CA PHE A 117 -23.63 0.37 -5.16
C PHE A 117 -22.45 -0.55 -5.45
N GLN A 118 -21.84 -0.37 -6.62
CA GLN A 118 -20.56 -1.01 -6.96
C GLN A 118 -19.39 -0.01 -6.92
N ILE A 119 -19.67 1.28 -6.73
CA ILE A 119 -18.67 2.34 -6.64
C ILE A 119 -18.63 2.85 -5.20
N TYR A 120 -17.44 2.91 -4.61
CA TYR A 120 -17.21 3.35 -3.24
C TYR A 120 -16.18 4.48 -3.23
N ILE A 121 -16.43 5.51 -2.45
CA ILE A 121 -15.55 6.67 -2.29
C ILE A 121 -14.99 6.67 -0.86
N LEU A 122 -13.69 6.89 -0.73
CA LEU A 122 -13.09 7.13 0.57
C LEU A 122 -13.47 8.51 1.07
N ALA A 123 -14.16 8.56 2.21
CA ALA A 123 -14.65 9.78 2.81
C ALA A 123 -14.15 9.94 4.24
N CYS A 124 -13.88 11.19 4.64
CA CYS A 124 -13.68 11.56 6.03
C CYS A 124 -15.03 11.99 6.60
N THR A 125 -15.51 11.31 7.64
CA THR A 125 -16.80 11.58 8.29
C THR A 125 -16.71 12.72 9.31
N GLN A 126 -15.51 13.27 9.55
CA GLN A 126 -15.33 14.47 10.36
C GLN A 126 -15.67 15.74 9.58
N ARG A 127 -16.41 16.64 10.23
CA ARG A 127 -16.67 17.98 9.70
C ARG A 127 -15.37 18.79 9.62
N ARG A 128 -15.24 19.61 8.57
CA ARG A 128 -14.10 20.51 8.36
C ARG A 128 -13.79 21.38 9.59
N SER A 129 -14.80 21.84 10.32
CA SER A 129 -14.63 22.64 11.54
C SER A 129 -14.05 21.84 12.72
N ALA A 130 -14.41 20.56 12.86
CA ALA A 130 -13.88 19.71 13.93
C ALA A 130 -12.39 19.40 13.72
N LEU A 131 -11.95 19.31 12.47
CA LEU A 131 -10.54 19.09 12.10
C LEU A 131 -9.64 20.26 12.54
N LYS A 132 -10.14 21.50 12.56
CA LYS A 132 -9.40 22.69 13.01
C LYS A 132 -9.02 22.67 14.50
N HIS A 133 -9.69 21.85 15.29
CA HIS A 133 -9.46 21.74 16.74
C HIS A 133 -8.67 20.49 17.12
N LEU A 134 -8.20 19.72 16.14
CA LEU A 134 -7.32 18.59 16.39
C LEU A 134 -5.93 19.08 16.82
N LYS A 135 -5.27 18.27 17.65
CA LYS A 135 -3.87 18.49 17.99
C LYS A 135 -3.00 18.37 16.74
N GLU A 136 -1.91 19.13 16.69
CA GLU A 136 -1.03 19.25 15.52
C GLU A 136 -0.47 17.89 15.04
N ASP A 137 -0.09 17.03 15.97
CA ASP A 137 0.35 15.64 15.72
C ASP A 137 -0.71 14.84 14.97
N ARG A 138 -1.98 15.01 15.34
CA ARG A 138 -3.10 14.33 14.70
C ARG A 138 -3.42 14.92 13.33
N VAL A 139 -3.28 16.24 13.14
CA VAL A 139 -3.47 16.89 11.83
C VAL A 139 -2.42 16.38 10.84
N LYS A 140 -1.15 16.27 11.26
CA LYS A 140 -0.06 15.75 10.41
C LYS A 140 -0.35 14.36 9.85
N LYS A 141 -1.04 13.49 10.60
CA LYS A 141 -1.46 12.17 10.11
C LYS A 141 -2.40 12.22 8.89
N PHE A 142 -3.18 13.29 8.73
CA PHE A 142 -4.04 13.46 7.54
C PHE A 142 -3.26 13.94 6.31
N ASN A 143 -2.15 14.66 6.51
CA ASN A 143 -1.33 15.15 5.39
C ASN A 143 -0.60 14.03 4.64
N TYR A 144 -0.42 12.86 5.26
CA TYR A 144 0.33 11.74 4.68
C TYR A 144 -0.48 10.43 4.63
N CYS A 145 -1.80 10.55 4.72
CA CYS A 145 -2.67 9.39 4.68
C CYS A 145 -2.96 8.95 3.24
N LEU A 146 -2.79 7.66 2.97
CA LEU A 146 -3.19 7.01 1.73
C LEU A 146 -3.99 5.74 2.08
N PRO A 147 -4.94 5.31 1.20
CA PRO A 147 -5.64 4.06 1.44
C PRO A 147 -4.61 2.93 1.47
N TYR A 148 -4.66 2.08 2.50
CA TYR A 148 -3.81 0.90 2.52
C TYR A 148 -4.45 -0.16 1.62
N ILE A 149 -3.89 -0.32 0.42
CA ILE A 149 -4.36 -1.32 -0.54
C ILE A 149 -3.53 -2.57 -0.31
N ASN A 150 -4.11 -3.55 0.38
CA ASN A 150 -3.56 -4.89 0.46
C ASN A 150 -4.22 -5.76 -0.61
N ASN A 151 -3.45 -6.26 -1.57
CA ASN A 151 -3.92 -7.31 -2.46
C ASN A 151 -3.47 -8.66 -1.87
N PRO A 152 -4.36 -9.44 -1.24
CA PRO A 152 -4.01 -10.72 -0.63
C PRO A 152 -3.53 -11.76 -1.65
N PHE A 153 -3.67 -11.48 -2.96
CA PHE A 153 -3.19 -12.34 -4.03
C PHE A 153 -1.94 -11.81 -4.73
N LYS A 154 -1.39 -10.67 -4.31
CA LYS A 154 -0.10 -10.22 -4.83
C LYS A 154 0.98 -11.06 -4.13
N GLU A 155 1.90 -11.61 -4.92
CA GLU A 155 3.13 -12.21 -4.40
C GLU A 155 3.83 -11.22 -3.49
N ASP A 156 4.08 -11.63 -2.25
CA ASP A 156 4.98 -10.89 -1.39
C ASP A 156 6.40 -11.04 -1.97
N GLU A 157 7.21 -9.96 -1.98
CA GLU A 157 8.60 -10.05 -2.44
C GLU A 157 9.40 -11.08 -1.63
N THR A 158 8.98 -11.34 -0.38
CA THR A 158 9.54 -12.39 0.47
C THR A 158 9.16 -13.81 0.02
N GLU A 159 8.01 -14.02 -0.62
CA GLU A 159 7.61 -15.32 -1.20
C GLU A 159 8.46 -15.69 -2.43
N GLN A 160 9.05 -14.68 -3.09
CA GLN A 160 10.01 -14.87 -4.18
C GLN A 160 11.46 -14.91 -3.67
N SER A 161 11.72 -14.65 -2.38
CA SER A 161 13.06 -14.61 -1.85
C SER A 161 13.73 -15.97 -2.00
N THR A 162 14.88 -15.97 -2.68
CA THR A 162 15.78 -17.12 -2.78
C THR A 162 16.85 -17.11 -1.68
N VAL A 163 16.81 -16.08 -0.83
CA VAL A 163 17.72 -15.89 0.30
C VAL A 163 17.13 -16.53 1.55
N VAL A 164 17.90 -17.42 2.17
CA VAL A 164 17.66 -17.96 3.51
C VAL A 164 18.67 -17.42 4.49
N GLN A 165 18.18 -16.96 5.64
CA GLN A 165 19.02 -16.64 6.77
C GLN A 165 19.34 -17.92 7.54
N ILE A 166 20.61 -18.31 7.54
CA ILE A 166 21.12 -19.52 8.17
C ILE A 166 21.66 -19.15 9.54
N THR A 167 21.22 -19.89 10.57
CA THR A 167 21.81 -19.85 11.91
C THR A 167 22.25 -21.28 12.24
N PHE A 168 23.52 -21.58 12.00
CA PHE A 168 24.08 -22.90 12.21
C PHE A 168 24.51 -23.06 13.68
N PRO A 169 24.02 -24.08 14.41
CA PRO A 169 24.27 -24.25 15.83
C PRO A 169 25.60 -24.96 16.11
N SER A 170 26.73 -24.27 15.92
CA SER A 170 28.07 -24.71 16.35
C SER A 170 28.46 -24.08 17.70
N GLU A 171 29.67 -24.38 18.23
CA GLU A 171 30.17 -23.81 19.49
C GLU A 171 30.15 -22.25 19.48
N LEU A 172 30.41 -21.66 18.31
CA LEU A 172 30.15 -20.26 18.01
C LEU A 172 29.16 -20.20 16.85
N PRO A 173 27.87 -19.89 17.11
CA PRO A 173 26.83 -19.92 16.08
C PRO A 173 27.22 -19.10 14.85
N VAL A 174 27.20 -19.74 13.70
CA VAL A 174 27.48 -19.08 12.42
C VAL A 174 26.17 -18.53 11.89
N VAL A 175 26.11 -17.22 11.70
CA VAL A 175 24.96 -16.53 11.09
C VAL A 175 25.39 -16.02 9.73
N CYS A 176 24.76 -16.52 8.68
CA CYS A 176 25.02 -16.09 7.32
C CYS A 176 23.73 -16.07 6.49
N GLU A 177 23.79 -15.41 5.33
CA GLU A 177 22.74 -15.46 4.33
C GLU A 177 23.21 -16.39 3.20
N TYR A 178 22.29 -17.18 2.67
CA TYR A 178 22.55 -18.05 1.52
C TYR A 178 21.43 -17.90 0.51
N ASP A 179 21.77 -17.49 -0.70
CA ASP A 179 20.85 -17.40 -1.82
C ASP A 179 20.98 -18.64 -2.71
N TRP A 180 20.00 -19.54 -2.68
CA TRP A 180 20.09 -20.78 -3.47
C TRP A 180 20.00 -20.58 -4.99
N ALA A 181 19.68 -19.37 -5.48
CA ALA A 181 19.61 -19.06 -6.90
C ALA A 181 20.94 -18.51 -7.46
N VAL A 182 21.76 -17.88 -6.62
CA VAL A 182 23.02 -17.25 -7.07
C VAL A 182 24.26 -17.77 -6.34
N ASP A 183 24.14 -18.24 -5.10
CA ASP A 183 25.28 -18.62 -4.27
C ASP A 183 25.70 -20.08 -4.49
N ASN A 184 27.01 -20.28 -4.56
CA ASN A 184 27.62 -21.59 -4.53
C ASN A 184 27.85 -22.05 -3.09
N LEU A 185 27.17 -23.12 -2.68
CA LEU A 185 27.25 -23.67 -1.33
C LEU A 185 28.66 -24.17 -0.95
N GLU A 186 29.45 -24.65 -1.92
CA GLU A 186 30.83 -25.07 -1.65
C GLU A 186 31.73 -23.86 -1.36
N GLU A 187 31.59 -22.79 -2.14
CA GLU A 187 32.35 -21.55 -1.97
C GLU A 187 32.02 -20.87 -0.64
N LEU A 188 30.73 -20.78 -0.30
CA LEU A 188 30.28 -20.26 0.99
C LEU A 188 30.88 -21.04 2.16
N ALA A 189 30.86 -22.37 2.09
CA ALA A 189 31.41 -23.20 3.15
C ALA A 189 32.94 -23.04 3.28
N ASP A 190 33.66 -22.92 2.16
CA ASP A 190 35.10 -22.70 2.15
C ASP A 190 35.50 -21.33 2.69
N ASP A 191 34.70 -20.30 2.43
CA ASP A 191 34.91 -18.97 3.00
C ASP A 191 34.62 -18.94 4.50
N LEU A 192 33.54 -19.57 4.96
CA LEU A 192 33.24 -19.69 6.39
C LEU A 192 34.30 -20.48 7.16
N ILE A 193 34.96 -21.46 6.54
CA ILE A 193 36.11 -22.17 7.14
C ILE A 193 37.29 -21.22 7.39
N LYS A 194 37.54 -20.27 6.49
CA LYS A 194 38.59 -19.25 6.69
C LYS A 194 38.23 -18.29 7.83
N GLU A 195 36.93 -18.05 8.04
CA GLU A 195 36.43 -17.13 9.05
C GLU A 195 36.23 -17.77 10.44
N GLY A 196 36.23 -19.10 10.55
CA GLY A 196 36.25 -19.80 11.84
C GLY A 196 35.36 -21.04 11.95
N LEU A 197 34.66 -21.45 10.88
CA LEU A 197 33.99 -22.75 10.84
C LEU A 197 35.03 -23.87 10.85
N LEU A 198 34.82 -24.91 11.66
CA LEU A 198 35.74 -26.04 11.69
C LEU A 198 35.62 -26.88 10.42
N VAL A 199 36.76 -27.37 9.90
CA VAL A 199 36.83 -28.12 8.64
C VAL A 199 36.01 -29.42 8.70
N ASP A 200 35.98 -30.07 9.86
CA ASP A 200 35.20 -31.28 10.13
C ASP A 200 33.69 -31.02 10.20
N GLN A 201 33.27 -29.77 10.39
CA GLN A 201 31.87 -29.34 10.36
C GLN A 201 31.37 -28.94 8.96
N LYS A 202 32.25 -28.97 7.93
CA LYS A 202 31.90 -28.53 6.57
C LYS A 202 30.69 -29.31 6.02
N ASP A 203 30.74 -30.64 6.09
CA ASP A 203 29.69 -31.50 5.55
C ASP A 203 28.37 -31.31 6.30
N GLU A 204 28.44 -31.20 7.63
CA GLU A 204 27.27 -30.96 8.50
C GLU A 204 26.62 -29.59 8.21
N PHE A 205 27.43 -28.55 8.03
CA PHE A 205 26.95 -27.23 7.64
C PHE A 205 26.25 -27.26 6.28
N GLN A 206 26.84 -27.91 5.28
CA GLN A 206 26.24 -28.01 3.95
C GLN A 206 24.93 -28.80 3.96
N GLU A 207 24.82 -29.88 4.72
CA GLU A 207 23.56 -30.59 4.91
C GLU A 207 22.51 -29.71 5.61
N PHE A 208 22.90 -28.97 6.65
CA PHE A 208 22.02 -28.05 7.35
C PHE A 208 21.47 -26.96 6.43
N VAL A 209 22.31 -26.33 5.61
CA VAL A 209 21.87 -25.31 4.65
C VAL A 209 20.88 -25.90 3.65
N LYS A 210 21.16 -27.10 3.11
CA LYS A 210 20.22 -27.79 2.20
C LYS A 210 18.87 -28.05 2.87
N GLU A 211 18.85 -28.46 4.13
CA GLU A 211 17.60 -28.68 4.87
C GLU A 211 16.80 -27.38 5.05
N GLN A 212 17.48 -26.27 5.39
CA GLN A 212 16.83 -24.95 5.52
C GLN A 212 16.27 -24.46 4.19
N VAL A 213 17.01 -24.64 3.10
CA VAL A 213 16.56 -24.31 1.74
C VAL A 213 15.31 -25.11 1.36
N GLU A 214 15.28 -26.42 1.62
CA GLU A 214 14.11 -27.25 1.32
C GLU A 214 12.88 -26.85 2.17
N LYS A 215 13.08 -26.50 3.44
CA LYS A 215 12.01 -25.94 4.28
C LYS A 215 11.47 -24.62 3.72
N ALA A 216 12.35 -23.71 3.30
CA ALA A 216 11.97 -22.44 2.71
C ALA A 216 11.20 -22.62 1.40
N LYS A 217 11.71 -23.45 0.48
CA LYS A 217 10.99 -23.79 -0.77
C LYS A 217 9.62 -24.38 -0.51
N LYS A 218 9.51 -25.29 0.46
CA LYS A 218 8.22 -25.89 0.83
C LYS A 218 7.25 -24.84 1.38
N ALA A 219 7.71 -23.96 2.26
CA ALA A 219 6.89 -22.87 2.79
C ALA A 219 6.41 -21.93 1.66
N ASN A 220 7.29 -21.58 0.71
CA ASN A 220 6.93 -20.76 -0.45
C ASN A 220 5.87 -21.46 -1.32
N GLY A 221 6.03 -22.76 -1.60
CA GLY A 221 5.05 -23.54 -2.35
C GLY A 221 3.70 -23.69 -1.64
N GLU A 222 3.70 -23.88 -0.32
CA GLU A 222 2.46 -23.92 0.49
C GLU A 222 1.74 -22.57 0.49
N ALA A 223 2.48 -21.45 0.56
CA ALA A 223 1.93 -20.10 0.47
C ALA A 223 1.32 -19.83 -0.91
N GLU A 224 2.02 -20.21 -1.98
CA GLU A 224 1.52 -20.11 -3.37
C GLU A 224 0.23 -20.93 -3.56
N GLU A 225 0.19 -22.18 -3.09
CA GLU A 225 -1.00 -23.02 -3.16
C GLU A 225 -2.17 -22.45 -2.37
N ALA A 226 -1.92 -21.96 -1.15
CA ALA A 226 -2.97 -21.38 -0.31
C ALA A 226 -3.59 -20.15 -0.99
N ARG A 227 -2.76 -19.35 -1.67
CA ARG A 227 -3.19 -18.18 -2.44
C ARG A 227 -3.99 -18.56 -3.68
N GLU A 228 -3.56 -19.56 -4.45
CA GLU A 228 -4.33 -20.07 -5.61
C GLU A 228 -5.70 -20.62 -5.18
N LYS A 229 -5.78 -21.30 -4.04
CA LYS A 229 -7.06 -21.78 -3.48
C LYS A 229 -7.99 -20.65 -3.00
N ALA A 230 -7.44 -19.48 -2.70
CA ALA A 230 -8.18 -18.33 -2.19
C ALA A 230 -8.67 -17.37 -3.29
N LYS A 231 -8.12 -17.47 -4.52
CA LYS A 231 -8.56 -16.72 -5.71
C LYS A 231 -9.93 -17.18 -6.20
#